data_AF-A0A7L5ZD49-F1
#
_entry.id   AF-A0A7L5ZD49-F1
#
_cell.length_a   1.000
_cell.length_b   1.000
_cell.length_c   1.000
_cell.angle_alpha   90.00
_cell.angle_beta   90.00
_cell.angle_gamma   90.00
#
_symmetry.space_group_name_H-M   'P 1'
#
loop_
_entity.id
_entity.type
_entity.pdbx_description
1 polymer ?
#
loop_
_entity_poly.entity_id
_entity_poly.type
_entity_poly.pdbx_seq_one_letter_code
_entity_poly.pdbx_strand_id
1 'polypeptide(L)'
;MTIAVDRAVANKPDFADRWSVDVYGRCQNTTDEALDPAANRLARNGFGLQDPRTMKVVGDAALTFVENTFSDALNPGLPPRQCRLTFDLGPDFVPANYVSVGVSQVEFIDSSITGTKDMAWSATRVGWRFNVPLTVQAR
;
A
#
# COMPACT_ATOMS: atom_id res chain seq x y z
N MET A 1 -11.11 -3.27 5.26
CA MET A 1 -9.66 -3.53 5.37
C MET A 1 -9.06 -2.62 6.43
N THR A 2 -8.15 -3.15 7.24
CA THR A 2 -7.27 -2.38 8.11
C THR A 2 -5.83 -2.52 7.62
N ILE A 3 -5.05 -1.45 7.78
CA ILE A 3 -3.61 -1.44 7.57
C ILE A 3 -2.93 -0.83 8.78
N ALA A 4 -1.89 -1.49 9.27
CA ALA A 4 -0.96 -0.96 10.26
C ALA A 4 0.40 -0.88 9.59
N VAL A 5 1.02 0.30 9.56
CA VAL A 5 2.33 0.52 8.93
C VAL A 5 3.40 0.60 10.02
N ASP A 6 4.51 -0.12 9.83
CA ASP A 6 5.54 -0.31 10.86
C ASP A 6 6.83 0.44 10.52
N ARG A 7 7.28 0.36 9.26
CA ARG A 7 8.56 0.93 8.79
C ARG A 7 8.52 1.23 7.30
N ALA A 8 9.38 2.13 6.86
CA ALA A 8 9.59 2.46 5.46
C ALA A 8 11.07 2.31 5.09
N VAL A 9 11.34 1.88 3.87
CA VAL A 9 12.69 1.74 3.33
C VAL A 9 12.76 2.51 2.01
N ALA A 10 13.60 3.53 1.95
CA ALA A 10 13.96 4.20 0.71
C ALA A 10 15.09 3.43 0.02
N ASN A 11 14.87 3.10 -1.24
CA ASN A 11 15.82 2.45 -2.11
C ASN A 11 16.10 3.36 -3.31
N LYS A 12 17.38 3.54 -3.66
CA LYS A 12 17.78 4.09 -4.95
C LYS A 12 18.66 3.04 -5.64
N PRO A 13 18.16 2.32 -6.67
CA PRO A 13 19.00 1.41 -7.42
C PRO A 13 20.12 2.19 -8.12
N ASP A 14 21.36 1.68 -8.10
CA ASP A 14 22.53 2.33 -8.72
C ASP A 14 22.31 2.76 -10.18
N PHE A 15 21.54 1.97 -10.92
CA PHE A 15 21.27 2.17 -12.35
C PHE A 15 20.01 2.99 -12.63
N ALA A 16 19.30 3.44 -11.59
CA ALA A 16 18.03 4.12 -11.75
C ALA A 16 18.11 5.52 -11.11
N ASP A 17 17.82 6.56 -11.90
CA ASP A 17 17.68 7.91 -11.37
C ASP A 17 16.28 8.15 -10.77
N ARG A 18 15.83 7.21 -9.95
CA ARG A 18 14.55 7.29 -9.24
C ARG A 18 14.66 6.60 -7.91
N TRP A 19 13.89 7.11 -6.96
CA TRP A 19 13.75 6.49 -5.66
C TRP A 19 12.52 5.59 -5.66
N SER A 20 12.56 4.51 -4.90
CA SER A 20 11.35 3.82 -4.46
C SER A 20 11.31 3.82 -2.95
N VAL A 21 10.13 3.98 -2.37
CA VAL A 21 9.91 3.78 -0.93
C VAL A 21 8.97 2.60 -0.72
N ASP A 22 9.50 1.57 -0.07
CA ASP A 22 8.74 0.41 0.36
C ASP A 22 8.28 0.63 1.81
N VAL A 23 6.98 0.77 2.02
CA VAL A 23 6.36 0.82 3.34
C VAL A 23 5.89 -0.58 3.71
N TYR A 24 6.39 -1.10 4.82
CA TYR A 24 6.04 -2.42 5.36
C TYR A 24 5.04 -2.29 6.49
N GLY A 25 4.13 -3.24 6.55
CA GLY A 25 3.10 -3.27 7.58
C GLY A 25 2.32 -4.58 7.62
N ARG A 26 1.16 -4.52 8.27
CA ARG A 26 0.17 -5.59 8.33
C ARG A 26 -1.15 -5.13 7.76
N CYS A 27 -1.72 -5.96 6.90
CA CYS A 27 -2.97 -5.74 6.21
C CYS A 27 -3.95 -6.83 6.60
N GLN A 28 -5.21 -6.48 6.80
CA GLN A 28 -6.27 -7.44 7.12
C GLN A 28 -7.56 -7.04 6.40
N ASN A 29 -8.27 -8.01 5.85
CA ASN A 29 -9.65 -7.79 5.47
C ASN A 29 -10.55 -7.87 6.70
N THR A 30 -11.44 -6.88 6.82
CA THR A 30 -12.39 -6.75 7.93
C THR A 30 -13.83 -6.81 7.47
N THR A 31 -14.06 -7.17 6.19
CA THR A 31 -15.40 -7.46 5.67
C THR A 31 -15.76 -8.90 6.00
N ASP A 32 -17.04 -9.23 5.83
CA ASP A 32 -17.57 -10.59 6.02
C ASP A 32 -17.45 -11.45 4.75
N GLU A 33 -16.98 -10.88 3.63
CA GLU A 33 -16.92 -11.52 2.31
C GLU A 33 -15.48 -11.89 1.92
N ALA A 34 -15.31 -13.14 1.45
CA ALA A 34 -14.05 -13.66 0.93
C ALA A 34 -13.66 -12.98 -0.38
N LEU A 35 -12.35 -12.77 -0.58
CA LEU A 35 -11.84 -12.32 -1.87
C LEU A 35 -11.63 -13.54 -2.77
N ASP A 36 -12.30 -13.57 -3.91
CA ASP A 36 -11.99 -14.48 -5.01
C ASP A 36 -10.66 -14.09 -5.72
N PRO A 37 -9.62 -14.94 -5.70
CA PRO A 37 -8.33 -14.71 -6.38
C PRO A 37 -8.39 -14.54 -7.88
N ALA A 38 -9.24 -15.31 -8.55
CA ALA A 38 -9.26 -15.37 -10.00
C ALA A 38 -9.98 -14.14 -10.57
N ALA A 39 -10.81 -13.51 -9.76
CA ALA A 39 -11.72 -12.45 -10.15
C ALA A 39 -11.28 -11.07 -9.63
N ASN A 40 -10.72 -11.01 -8.41
CA ASN A 40 -10.46 -9.74 -7.72
C ASN A 40 -9.02 -9.24 -7.90
N ARG A 41 -8.92 -7.99 -8.35
CA ARG A 41 -7.66 -7.22 -8.36
C ARG A 41 -7.84 -5.91 -7.61
N LEU A 42 -6.75 -5.38 -7.05
CA LEU A 42 -6.73 -4.01 -6.56
C LEU A 42 -6.92 -3.07 -7.77
N ALA A 43 -8.02 -2.34 -7.78
CA ALA A 43 -8.43 -1.52 -8.92
C ALA A 43 -8.23 -0.03 -8.70
N ARG A 44 -8.31 0.41 -7.44
CA ARG A 44 -7.82 1.73 -7.02
C ARG A 44 -7.04 1.61 -5.74
N ASN A 45 -5.94 2.35 -5.72
CA ASN A 45 -5.10 2.46 -4.56
C ASN A 45 -5.00 3.91 -4.08
N GLY A 46 -5.91 4.32 -3.20
CA GLY A 46 -5.85 5.63 -2.56
C GLY A 46 -4.80 5.72 -1.44
N PHE A 47 -3.77 4.87 -1.41
CA PHE A 47 -2.60 5.10 -0.59
C PHE A 47 -1.79 6.28 -1.13
N GLY A 48 -1.42 7.17 -0.24
CA GLY A 48 -0.55 8.30 -0.52
C GLY A 48 0.67 8.28 0.40
N LEU A 49 1.80 8.70 -0.15
CA LEU A 49 3.01 9.02 0.59
C LEU A 49 3.29 10.52 0.44
N GLN A 50 3.51 11.19 1.57
CA GLN A 50 3.90 12.58 1.61
C GLN A 50 5.34 12.67 2.12
N ASP A 51 6.17 13.33 1.31
CA ASP A 51 7.51 13.74 1.72
C ASP A 51 7.38 14.83 2.79
N PRO A 52 7.92 14.63 4.01
CA PRO A 52 7.77 15.60 5.09
C PRO A 52 8.59 16.88 4.89
N ARG A 53 9.55 16.92 3.95
CA ARG A 53 10.36 18.10 3.68
C ARG A 53 9.73 18.99 2.62
N THR A 54 9.32 18.38 1.51
CA THR A 54 8.77 19.10 0.36
C THR A 54 7.25 19.19 0.39
N MET A 55 6.58 18.42 1.26
CA MET A 55 5.13 18.22 1.32
C MET A 55 4.54 17.62 0.04
N LYS A 56 5.38 17.19 -0.91
CA LYS A 56 5.00 16.53 -2.16
C LYS A 56 4.29 15.23 -1.85
N VAL A 57 3.16 15.02 -2.51
CA VAL A 57 2.33 13.82 -2.39
C VAL A 57 2.54 12.93 -3.62
N VAL A 58 2.84 11.67 -3.37
CA VAL A 58 2.82 10.58 -4.36
C VAL A 58 1.66 9.66 -4.02
N GLY A 59 0.73 9.49 -4.96
CA GLY A 59 -0.39 8.57 -4.84
C GLY A 59 -0.12 7.20 -5.46
N ASP A 60 -1.12 6.32 -5.39
CA ASP A 60 -1.20 5.06 -6.13
C ASP A 60 -0.03 4.10 -5.87
N ALA A 61 0.10 3.63 -4.63
CA ALA A 61 1.09 2.60 -4.30
C ALA A 61 0.84 1.28 -5.07
N ALA A 62 1.88 0.48 -5.24
CA ALA A 62 1.71 -0.95 -5.51
C ALA A 62 1.61 -1.70 -4.17
N LEU A 63 0.45 -2.29 -3.87
CA LEU A 63 0.29 -3.17 -2.70
C LEU A 63 0.74 -4.59 -3.07
N THR A 64 1.52 -5.24 -2.21
CA THR A 64 1.97 -6.63 -2.35
C THR A 64 1.89 -7.33 -0.99
N PHE A 65 1.53 -8.62 -0.97
CA PHE A 65 1.60 -9.47 0.22
C PHE A 65 2.90 -10.28 0.21
N VAL A 66 3.59 -10.34 1.35
CA VAL A 66 4.95 -10.90 1.43
C VAL A 66 4.96 -12.43 1.29
N GLU A 67 3.89 -13.10 1.73
CA GLU A 67 3.90 -14.55 1.92
C GLU A 67 3.02 -15.36 0.95
N ASN A 68 2.10 -14.79 0.17
CA ASN A 68 1.17 -15.55 -0.70
C ASN A 68 0.48 -14.72 -1.79
N THR A 69 -0.23 -15.41 -2.69
CA THR A 69 -1.21 -14.85 -3.65
C THR A 69 -2.26 -13.98 -2.95
N PHE A 70 -2.64 -12.88 -3.60
CA PHE A 70 -3.41 -11.76 -3.04
C PHE A 70 -4.75 -12.13 -2.37
N SER A 71 -5.38 -13.23 -2.80
CA SER A 71 -6.70 -13.66 -2.35
C SER A 71 -6.74 -14.22 -0.94
N ASP A 72 -5.85 -15.15 -0.66
CA ASP A 72 -5.87 -15.94 0.56
C ASP A 72 -5.33 -15.11 1.72
N ALA A 73 -4.60 -14.02 1.41
CA ALA A 73 -4.08 -13.09 2.38
C ALA A 73 -5.18 -12.19 3.01
N LEU A 74 -6.37 -12.14 2.42
CA LEU A 74 -7.43 -11.18 2.75
C LEU A 74 -8.82 -11.83 2.89
N ASN A 75 -8.91 -13.14 3.14
CA ASN A 75 -10.21 -13.74 3.47
C ASN A 75 -10.65 -13.36 4.90
N PRO A 76 -11.97 -13.17 5.13
CA PRO A 76 -12.53 -12.90 6.44
C PRO A 76 -12.10 -13.92 7.49
N GLY A 77 -11.92 -13.47 8.73
CA GLY A 77 -11.52 -14.32 9.85
C GLY A 77 -10.04 -14.70 9.87
N LEU A 78 -9.24 -14.32 8.87
CA LEU A 78 -7.81 -14.51 8.90
C LEU A 78 -7.10 -13.42 9.73
N PRO A 79 -5.99 -13.78 10.41
CA PRO A 79 -5.18 -12.80 11.14
C PRO A 79 -4.53 -11.80 10.17
N PRO A 80 -4.14 -10.61 10.64
CA PRO A 80 -3.39 -9.64 9.84
C PRO A 80 -2.13 -10.24 9.22
N ARG A 81 -1.93 -10.02 7.91
CA ARG A 81 -0.80 -10.54 7.12
C ARG A 81 0.19 -9.45 6.77
N GLN A 82 1.46 -9.81 6.59
CA GLN A 82 2.47 -8.86 6.16
C GLN A 82 2.19 -8.36 4.74
N CYS A 83 2.22 -7.04 4.58
CA CYS A 83 2.06 -6.36 3.31
C CYS A 83 3.13 -5.29 3.10
N ARG A 84 3.37 -4.98 1.83
CA ARG A 84 4.29 -3.94 1.36
C ARG A 84 3.54 -3.01 0.42
N LEU A 85 3.69 -1.70 0.63
CA LEU A 85 3.27 -0.65 -0.29
C LEU A 85 4.52 -0.06 -0.94
N THR A 86 4.64 -0.15 -2.25
CA THR A 86 5.75 0.44 -3.00
C THR A 86 5.29 1.74 -3.64
N PHE A 87 5.97 2.84 -3.33
CA PHE A 87 5.78 4.15 -3.94
C PHE A 87 6.97 4.48 -4.83
N ASP A 88 6.71 4.81 -6.09
CA ASP A 88 7.74 5.30 -7.01
C ASP A 88 7.91 6.81 -6.85
N LEU A 89 9.09 7.21 -6.42
CA LEU A 89 9.48 8.59 -6.17
C LEU A 89 10.42 9.09 -7.27
N GLY A 90 10.30 10.37 -7.60
CA GLY A 90 11.16 11.01 -8.59
C GLY A 90 12.64 11.11 -8.14
N PRO A 91 13.53 11.55 -9.04
CA PRO A 91 14.95 11.79 -8.73
C PRO A 91 15.15 12.87 -7.66
N ASP A 92 14.18 13.76 -7.50
CA ASP A 92 14.16 14.90 -6.58
C ASP A 92 13.89 14.52 -5.12
N PHE A 93 13.53 13.27 -4.85
CA PHE A 93 13.29 12.82 -3.48
C PHE A 93 14.60 12.82 -2.67
N VAL A 94 14.55 13.46 -1.50
CA VAL A 94 15.66 13.49 -0.55
C VAL A 94 15.21 12.80 0.73
N PRO A 95 15.76 11.61 1.07
CA PRO A 95 15.33 10.87 2.24
C PRO A 95 15.37 11.70 3.53
N ALA A 96 14.28 11.64 4.29
CA ALA A 96 14.17 12.17 5.64
C ALA A 96 14.21 11.02 6.67
N ASN A 97 14.07 11.34 7.96
CA ASN A 97 14.04 10.31 9.01
C ASN A 97 12.70 9.54 9.04
N TYR A 98 11.69 10.05 8.36
CA TYR A 98 10.35 9.46 8.28
C TYR A 98 9.67 9.85 6.97
N VAL A 99 8.56 9.19 6.65
CA VAL A 99 7.58 9.60 5.63
C VAL A 99 6.18 9.60 6.23
N SER A 100 5.28 10.42 5.69
CA SER A 100 3.87 10.40 6.10
C SER A 100 3.08 9.52 5.14
N VAL A 101 2.42 8.49 5.66
CA VAL A 101 1.54 7.64 4.85
C VAL A 101 0.09 7.96 5.18
N GLY A 102 -0.72 8.07 4.13
CA GLY A 102 -2.16 8.27 4.20
C GLY A 102 -2.90 7.26 3.36
N VAL A 103 -4.18 7.04 3.71
CA VAL A 103 -5.11 6.29 2.88
C VAL A 103 -6.39 7.11 2.72
N SER A 104 -6.86 7.25 1.49
CA SER A 104 -8.12 7.93 1.18
C SER A 104 -9.21 6.96 0.76
N GLN A 105 -8.85 5.91 0.01
CA GLN A 105 -9.77 4.89 -0.50
C GLN A 105 -8.98 3.63 -0.87
N VAL A 106 -9.61 2.44 -0.78
CA VAL A 106 -9.05 1.21 -1.35
C VAL A 106 -10.19 0.52 -2.09
N GLU A 107 -10.01 0.18 -3.37
CA GLU A 107 -11.07 -0.44 -4.17
C GLU A 107 -10.58 -1.75 -4.80
N PHE A 108 -11.37 -2.81 -4.65
CA PHE A 108 -11.18 -4.07 -5.34
C PHE A 108 -12.26 -4.21 -6.41
N ILE A 109 -11.86 -4.40 -7.67
CA ILE A 109 -12.81 -4.71 -8.74
C ILE A 109 -12.68 -6.18 -9.08
N ASP A 110 -13.83 -6.86 -9.03
CA ASP A 110 -14.06 -8.14 -9.69
C ASP A 110 -14.07 -7.88 -11.21
N SER A 111 -13.06 -8.38 -11.91
CA SER A 111 -12.91 -8.25 -13.36
C SER A 111 -13.34 -9.50 -14.13
N SER A 112 -13.99 -10.46 -13.47
CA SER A 112 -14.54 -11.63 -14.14
C SER A 112 -15.70 -11.25 -15.07
N ILE A 113 -15.82 -11.97 -16.19
CA ILE A 113 -16.92 -11.79 -17.17
C ILE A 113 -18.31 -11.98 -16.52
N THR A 114 -18.38 -12.64 -15.37
CA THR A 114 -19.61 -12.96 -14.62
C THR A 114 -19.78 -12.16 -13.31
N GLY A 115 -18.85 -11.26 -12.98
CA GLY A 115 -18.74 -10.61 -11.66
C GLY A 115 -19.81 -9.56 -11.36
N THR A 116 -20.23 -9.48 -10.09
CA THR A 116 -21.41 -8.74 -9.60
C THR A 116 -21.24 -7.22 -9.41
N LYS A 117 -20.24 -6.60 -10.03
CA LYS A 117 -19.91 -5.16 -9.94
C LYS A 117 -19.21 -4.75 -8.63
N ASP A 118 -18.12 -4.00 -8.81
CA ASP A 118 -17.41 -3.08 -7.93
C ASP A 118 -17.59 -3.25 -6.40
N MET A 119 -16.57 -3.81 -5.75
CA MET A 119 -16.43 -3.75 -4.30
C MET A 119 -15.60 -2.52 -3.90
N ALA A 120 -16.27 -1.39 -3.68
CA ALA A 120 -15.66 -0.18 -3.15
C ALA A 120 -15.49 -0.28 -1.63
N TRP A 121 -14.25 -0.22 -1.12
CA TRP A 121 -13.97 -0.32 0.32
C TRP A 121 -13.60 1.06 0.90
N SER A 122 -14.25 1.41 2.00
CA SER A 122 -13.94 2.62 2.76
C SER A 122 -12.84 2.31 3.78
N ALA A 123 -11.75 3.07 3.76
CA ALA A 123 -10.77 3.02 4.83
C ALA A 123 -11.41 3.55 6.12
N THR A 124 -11.38 2.77 7.21
CA THR A 124 -11.91 3.17 8.52
C THR A 124 -11.20 4.39 9.12
N ARG A 125 -10.07 4.80 8.55
CA ARG A 125 -9.35 6.05 8.86
C ARG A 125 -8.88 6.69 7.57
N VAL A 126 -9.50 7.80 7.19
CA VAL A 126 -9.09 8.64 6.06
C VAL A 126 -8.19 9.77 6.57
N GLY A 127 -7.01 9.96 5.98
CA GLY A 127 -6.08 11.07 6.27
C GLY A 127 -4.60 10.69 6.41
N TRP A 128 -3.74 11.71 6.43
CA TRP A 128 -2.27 11.63 6.58
C TRP A 128 -1.89 11.52 8.06
N ARG A 129 -1.69 10.33 8.62
CA ARG A 129 -1.48 10.22 10.07
C ARG A 129 -0.45 9.20 10.54
N PHE A 130 0.30 8.58 9.64
CA PHE A 130 1.35 7.65 10.05
C PHE A 130 2.71 8.23 9.69
N ASN A 131 3.42 8.78 10.68
CA ASN A 131 4.84 9.05 10.55
C ASN A 131 5.56 7.70 10.63
N VAL A 132 5.99 7.20 9.48
CA VAL A 132 6.64 5.90 9.37
C VAL A 132 8.15 6.14 9.35
N PRO A 133 8.92 5.55 10.30
CA PRO A 133 10.38 5.65 10.30
C PRO A 133 10.96 5.18 8.96
N LEU A 134 11.81 6.01 8.35
CA LEU A 134 12.42 5.74 7.05
C LEU A 134 13.88 5.37 7.23
N THR A 135 14.28 4.22 6.69
CA THR A 135 15.70 3.86 6.54
C THR A 135 16.09 3.94 5.07
N VAL A 136 17.33 4.34 4.80
CA VAL A 136 17.89 4.35 3.44
C VAL A 136 18.70 3.08 3.25
N GLN A 137 18.35 2.29 2.24
CA GLN A 137 19.25 1.25 1.73
C GLN A 137 20.03 1.82 0.56
N ALA A 138 21.31 2.11 0.82
CA ALA A 138 22.30 2.17 -0.26
C ALA A 138 22.56 0.72 -0.71
N ARG A 139 22.26 0.42 -1.97
CA ARG A 139 22.75 -0.78 -2.63
C ARG A 139 23.90 -0.37 -3.52
#